data_AF-A0AAJ2EFZ9-F1
#
_entry.id   AF-A0AAJ2EFZ9-F1
#
_cell.length_a   1.000
_cell.length_b   1.000
_cell.length_c   1.000
_cell.angle_alpha   90.00
_cell.angle_beta   90.00
_cell.angle_gamma   90.00
#
_symmetry.space_group_name_H-M   'P 1'
#
loop_
_entity.id
_entity.type
_entity.pdbx_description
1 polymer ?
#
loop_
_entity_poly.entity_id
_entity_poly.type
_entity_poly.pdbx_seq_one_letter_code
_entity_poly.pdbx_strand_id
1 'polypeptide(L)'
;MESGSAGYVYLGIPERLAEVLWTTVHEMQGSLSAKDDRASQLAGAALSRCVQHFACVHREHGEIDLYPEVSCSEVFHLFAEQLMQDTTADEWCVPRHMVPVVSSILVACGQLVVDRMSHDVK
;
A
#
# COMPACT_ATOMS: atom_id res chain seq x y z
N MET A 1 -15.45 -1.07 18.35
CA MET A 1 -14.91 -0.66 17.04
C MET A 1 -14.17 -1.86 16.52
N GLU A 2 -14.67 -2.48 15.44
CA GLU A 2 -13.85 -3.43 14.70
C GLU A 2 -12.61 -2.66 14.20
N SER A 3 -11.43 -3.20 14.45
CA SER A 3 -10.21 -2.62 13.89
C SER A 3 -10.38 -2.53 12.37
N GLY A 4 -10.07 -1.38 11.75
CA GLY A 4 -10.16 -1.26 10.29
C GLY A 4 -9.25 -2.25 9.55
N SER A 5 -8.28 -2.86 10.24
CA SER A 5 -7.49 -3.99 9.73
C SER A 5 -8.31 -5.27 9.51
N ALA A 6 -9.49 -5.42 10.12
CA ALA A 6 -10.34 -6.61 9.95
C ALA A 6 -10.72 -6.83 8.48
N GLY A 7 -10.88 -5.75 7.69
CA GLY A 7 -11.09 -5.86 6.25
C GLY A 7 -9.90 -6.48 5.52
N TYR A 8 -8.67 -6.16 5.94
CA TYR A 8 -7.45 -6.71 5.34
C TYR A 8 -7.25 -8.17 5.74
N VAL A 9 -7.58 -8.53 6.99
CA VAL A 9 -7.61 -9.93 7.44
C VAL A 9 -8.63 -10.74 6.65
N TYR A 10 -9.83 -10.20 6.43
CA TYR A 10 -10.85 -10.85 5.61
C TYR A 10 -10.41 -11.11 4.16
N LEU A 11 -9.52 -10.27 3.62
CA LEU A 11 -8.92 -10.46 2.30
C LEU A 11 -7.81 -11.53 2.29
N GLY A 12 -7.45 -12.09 3.45
CA GLY A 12 -6.42 -13.13 3.59
C GLY A 12 -5.04 -12.61 3.97
N ILE A 13 -4.90 -11.33 4.35
CA ILE A 13 -3.62 -10.79 4.82
C ILE A 13 -3.40 -11.23 6.28
N PRO A 14 -2.20 -11.73 6.67
CA PRO A 14 -1.91 -12.13 8.04
C PRO A 14 -2.20 -10.99 9.04
N GLU A 15 -2.81 -11.32 10.18
CA GLU A 15 -3.37 -10.34 11.13
C GLU A 15 -2.38 -9.23 11.52
N ARG A 16 -1.15 -9.62 11.88
CA ARG A 16 -0.08 -8.67 12.24
C ARG A 16 0.26 -7.72 11.08
N LEU A 17 0.41 -8.26 9.87
CA LEU A 17 0.69 -7.44 8.68
C LEU A 17 -0.52 -6.55 8.33
N ALA A 18 -1.73 -7.07 8.47
CA ALA A 18 -2.97 -6.33 8.22
C ALA A 18 -3.08 -5.09 9.11
N GLU A 19 -2.72 -5.20 10.40
CA GLU A 19 -2.70 -4.08 11.34
C GLU A 19 -1.66 -3.02 10.95
N VAL A 20 -0.41 -3.44 10.69
CA VAL A 20 0.67 -2.54 10.28
C VAL A 20 0.32 -1.84 8.96
N LEU A 21 -0.16 -2.59 7.98
CA LEU A 21 -0.53 -2.09 6.67
C LEU A 21 -1.69 -1.09 6.75
N TRP A 22 -2.74 -1.42 7.52
CA TRP A 22 -3.88 -0.52 7.73
C TRP A 22 -3.44 0.80 8.34
N THR A 23 -2.67 0.73 9.43
CA THR A 23 -2.16 1.90 10.16
C THR A 23 -1.29 2.76 9.27
N THR A 24 -0.37 2.15 8.52
CA THR A 24 0.56 2.87 7.63
C THR A 24 -0.18 3.59 6.50
N VAL A 25 -1.13 2.91 5.86
CA VAL A 25 -1.96 3.52 4.80
C VAL A 25 -2.78 4.69 5.35
N HIS A 26 -3.40 4.54 6.53
CA HIS A 26 -4.21 5.60 7.13
C HIS A 26 -3.39 6.82 7.56
N GLU A 27 -2.22 6.60 8.15
CA GLU A 27 -1.32 7.69 8.53
C GLU A 27 -0.81 8.45 7.31
N MET A 28 -0.49 7.75 6.22
CA MET A 28 -0.10 8.41 4.96
C MET A 28 -1.25 9.23 4.37
N GLN A 29 -2.45 8.66 4.27
CA GLN A 29 -3.62 9.37 3.78
C GLN A 29 -3.96 10.60 4.63
N GLY A 30 -3.89 10.48 5.96
CA GLY A 30 -4.11 11.57 6.90
C GLY A 30 -3.04 12.67 6.84
N SER A 31 -1.76 12.30 6.66
CA SER A 31 -0.68 13.28 6.47
C SER A 31 -0.83 14.08 5.18
N LEU A 32 -1.33 13.43 4.12
CA LEU A 32 -1.57 14.05 2.83
C LEU A 32 -2.82 14.93 2.83
N SER A 33 -3.93 14.49 3.46
CA SER A 33 -5.18 15.27 3.48
C SER A 33 -5.02 16.61 4.20
N ALA A 34 -4.12 16.68 5.18
CA ALA A 34 -3.76 17.95 5.83
C ALA A 34 -3.03 18.95 4.92
N LYS A 35 -2.50 18.50 3.77
CA LYS A 35 -1.67 19.30 2.85
C LYS A 35 -2.31 19.50 1.48
N ASP A 36 -2.88 18.45 0.91
CA ASP A 36 -3.47 18.40 -0.42
C ASP A 36 -4.52 17.27 -0.49
N ASP A 37 -5.79 17.64 -0.48
CA ASP A 37 -6.93 16.71 -0.52
C ASP A 37 -6.94 15.88 -1.82
N ARG A 38 -6.53 16.47 -2.94
CA ARG A 38 -6.48 15.76 -4.23
C ARG A 38 -5.36 14.73 -4.25
N ALA A 39 -4.18 15.08 -3.74
CA ALA A 39 -3.07 14.14 -3.59
C ALA A 39 -3.45 12.99 -2.65
N SER A 40 -4.14 13.30 -1.55
CA SER A 40 -4.65 12.31 -0.60
C SER A 40 -5.62 11.33 -1.25
N GLN A 41 -6.59 11.82 -2.03
CA GLN A 41 -7.54 10.95 -2.74
C GLN A 41 -6.87 10.06 -3.79
N LEU A 42 -5.97 10.62 -4.61
CA LEU A 42 -5.26 9.86 -5.64
C LEU A 42 -4.33 8.80 -5.03
N ALA A 43 -3.54 9.20 -4.03
CA ALA A 43 -2.68 8.28 -3.31
C ALA A 43 -3.49 7.23 -2.55
N GLY A 44 -4.61 7.61 -1.95
CA GLY A 44 -5.49 6.69 -1.23
C GLY A 44 -6.05 5.60 -2.15
N ALA A 45 -6.54 5.99 -3.33
CA ALA A 45 -7.01 5.04 -4.34
C ALA A 45 -5.87 4.12 -4.82
N ALA A 46 -4.68 4.66 -5.07
CA ALA A 46 -3.53 3.88 -5.50
C ALA A 46 -3.08 2.88 -4.40
N LEU A 47 -2.98 3.32 -3.16
CA LEU A 47 -2.65 2.48 -2.01
C LEU A 47 -3.67 1.36 -1.83
N SER A 48 -4.97 1.66 -1.91
CA SER A 48 -6.02 0.63 -1.83
C SER A 48 -5.90 -0.42 -2.94
N ARG A 49 -5.54 -0.01 -4.17
CA ARG A 49 -5.27 -0.96 -5.27
C ARG A 49 -4.08 -1.85 -4.97
N CYS A 50 -2.98 -1.29 -4.46
CA CYS A 50 -1.80 -2.08 -4.07
C CYS A 50 -2.14 -3.12 -3.01
N VAL A 51 -2.89 -2.73 -1.97
CA VAL A 51 -3.33 -3.66 -0.90
C VAL A 51 -4.21 -4.77 -1.45
N GLN A 52 -5.19 -4.45 -2.31
CA GLN A 52 -6.06 -5.45 -2.92
C GLN A 52 -5.28 -6.42 -3.84
N HIS A 53 -4.33 -5.89 -4.61
CA HIS A 53 -3.47 -6.71 -5.47
C HIS A 53 -2.59 -7.64 -4.63
N PHE A 54 -1.93 -7.11 -3.60
CA PHE A 54 -1.16 -7.92 -2.66
C PHE A 54 -2.02 -9.02 -2.02
N ALA A 55 -3.22 -8.71 -1.53
CA ALA A 55 -4.10 -9.71 -0.95
C ALA A 55 -4.47 -10.82 -1.95
N CYS A 56 -4.74 -10.45 -3.21
CA CYS A 56 -5.02 -11.40 -4.27
C CYS A 56 -3.82 -12.34 -4.51
N VAL A 57 -2.63 -11.76 -4.70
CA VAL A 57 -1.38 -12.50 -4.92
C VAL A 57 -1.06 -13.39 -3.74
N HIS A 58 -1.14 -12.86 -2.51
CA HIS A 58 -0.84 -13.61 -1.29
C HIS A 58 -1.79 -14.80 -1.11
N ARG A 59 -3.08 -14.62 -1.38
CA ARG A 59 -4.08 -15.69 -1.32
C ARG A 59 -3.83 -16.77 -2.38
N GLU A 60 -3.36 -16.41 -3.57
CA GLU A 60 -3.05 -17.35 -4.66
C GLU A 60 -1.77 -18.15 -4.42
N HIS A 61 -0.75 -17.53 -3.82
CA HIS A 61 0.55 -18.16 -3.57
C HIS A 61 0.63 -18.92 -2.22
N GLY A 62 -0.36 -18.73 -1.34
CA GLY A 62 -0.49 -19.43 -0.06
C GLY A 62 0.49 -18.96 1.03
N GLU A 63 0.34 -19.51 2.24
CA GLU A 63 1.12 -19.17 3.46
C GLU A 63 2.63 -19.52 3.41
N ILE A 64 3.18 -19.78 2.23
CA ILE A 64 4.59 -20.16 2.04
C ILE A 64 5.52 -18.94 2.13
N ASP A 65 4.95 -17.74 2.07
CA ASP A 65 5.70 -16.50 2.18
C ASP A 65 6.19 -16.27 3.62
N LEU A 66 7.50 -16.47 3.82
CA LEU A 66 8.16 -16.25 5.11
C LEU A 66 8.31 -14.76 5.45
N TYR A 67 8.18 -13.86 4.47
CA TYR A 67 8.41 -12.43 4.61
C TYR A 67 7.32 -11.63 3.87
N PRO A 68 6.03 -11.76 4.27
CA PRO A 68 4.90 -11.17 3.56
C PRO A 68 4.95 -9.63 3.53
N GLU A 69 5.65 -9.00 4.46
CA GLU A 69 5.93 -7.56 4.44
C GLU A 69 6.83 -7.14 3.29
N VAL A 70 7.81 -7.98 2.91
CA VAL A 70 8.72 -7.72 1.79
C VAL A 70 7.95 -7.86 0.48
N SER A 71 7.20 -8.95 0.31
CA SER A 71 6.33 -9.15 -0.85
C SER A 71 5.29 -8.03 -1.00
N CYS A 72 4.72 -7.56 0.13
CA CYS A 72 3.84 -6.39 0.12
C CYS A 72 4.57 -5.14 -0.39
N SER A 73 5.78 -4.88 0.09
CA SER A 73 6.59 -3.74 -0.37
C SER A 73 6.95 -3.83 -1.85
N GLU A 74 7.26 -5.02 -2.36
CA GLU A 74 7.55 -5.27 -3.78
C GLU A 74 6.34 -4.94 -4.67
N VAL A 75 5.13 -5.31 -4.26
CA VAL A 75 3.88 -4.93 -4.98
C VAL A 75 3.76 -3.41 -5.06
N PHE A 76 4.03 -2.70 -3.97
CA PHE A 76 3.94 -1.23 -3.94
C PHE A 76 5.01 -0.58 -4.83
N HIS A 77 6.23 -1.12 -4.85
CA HIS A 77 7.31 -0.67 -5.72
C HIS A 77 6.97 -0.91 -7.20
N LEU A 78 6.49 -2.10 -7.56
CA LEU A 78 6.08 -2.42 -8.92
C LEU A 78 5.01 -1.45 -9.44
N PHE A 79 4.01 -1.15 -8.60
CA PHE A 79 2.93 -0.24 -8.95
C PHE A 79 3.44 1.20 -9.10
N ALA A 80 4.41 1.62 -8.27
CA ALA A 80 5.07 2.92 -8.41
C ALA A 80 5.89 3.04 -9.71
N GLU A 81 6.61 1.98 -10.09
CA GLU A 81 7.37 1.90 -11.34
C GLU A 81 6.44 1.95 -12.55
N GLN A 82 5.34 1.20 -12.53
CA GLN A 82 4.32 1.20 -13.59
C GLN A 82 3.72 2.59 -13.80
N LEU A 83 3.42 3.30 -12.70
CA LEU A 83 2.97 4.70 -12.75
C LEU A 83 4.03 5.61 -13.39
N MET A 84 5.29 5.48 -12.99
CA MET A 84 6.39 6.29 -13.53
C MET A 84 6.67 6.03 -15.02
N GLN A 85 6.36 4.84 -15.51
CA GLN A 85 6.48 4.47 -16.93
C GLN A 85 5.27 4.89 -17.78
N ASP A 86 4.30 5.62 -17.21
CA ASP A 86 3.03 6.03 -17.84
C ASP A 86 2.16 4.85 -18.30
N THR A 87 2.45 3.62 -17.85
CA THR A 87 1.71 2.42 -18.29
C THR A 87 0.35 2.29 -17.61
N THR A 88 0.22 2.80 -16.39
CA THR A 88 -1.00 2.68 -15.56
C THR A 88 -1.56 4.03 -15.10
N ALA A 89 -0.88 5.14 -15.38
CA ALA A 89 -1.28 6.47 -14.89
C ALA A 89 -2.67 6.88 -15.41
N ASP A 90 -2.92 6.69 -16.71
CA ASP A 90 -4.23 6.97 -17.33
C ASP A 90 -5.32 6.03 -16.83
N GLU A 91 -5.02 4.73 -16.68
CA GLU A 91 -5.95 3.73 -16.14
C GLU A 91 -6.39 4.10 -14.71
N TRP A 92 -5.47 4.64 -13.93
CA TRP A 92 -5.70 4.98 -12.53
C TRP A 92 -6.21 6.40 -12.33
N CYS A 93 -6.43 7.14 -13.42
CA CYS A 93 -6.83 8.54 -13.45
C CYS A 93 -5.85 9.45 -12.68
N VAL A 94 -4.56 9.11 -12.65
CA VAL A 94 -3.51 9.92 -12.02
C VAL A 94 -2.99 10.93 -13.04
N PRO A 95 -3.20 12.25 -12.84
CA PRO A 95 -2.67 13.25 -13.76
C PRO A 95 -1.14 13.17 -13.85
N ARG A 96 -0.57 13.37 -15.04
CA ARG A 96 0.90 13.30 -15.27
C ARG A 96 1.75 14.09 -14.27
N HIS A 97 1.30 15.28 -13.85
CA HIS A 97 2.04 16.09 -12.87
C HIS A 97 1.97 15.53 -11.43
N MET A 98 1.01 14.65 -11.14
CA MET A 98 0.85 13.96 -9.86
C MET A 98 1.52 12.59 -9.83
N VAL A 99 1.90 12.02 -10.98
CA VAL A 99 2.57 10.72 -11.05
C VAL A 99 3.78 10.62 -10.11
N PRO A 100 4.74 11.59 -10.10
CA PRO A 100 5.89 11.49 -9.19
C PRO A 100 5.49 11.51 -7.71
N VAL A 101 4.44 12.26 -7.37
CA VAL A 101 3.93 12.36 -6.00
C VAL A 101 3.31 11.04 -5.57
N VAL A 102 2.38 10.50 -6.37
CA VAL A 102 1.68 9.24 -6.07
C VAL A 102 2.67 8.08 -6.02
N SER A 103 3.57 7.95 -7.01
CA SER A 103 4.61 6.91 -7.03
C SER A 103 5.52 6.98 -5.80
N SER A 104 5.95 8.17 -5.38
CA SER A 104 6.78 8.33 -4.18
C SER A 104 6.05 7.89 -2.91
N ILE A 105 4.75 8.17 -2.82
CA ILE A 105 3.92 7.75 -1.69
C ILE A 105 3.77 6.23 -1.65
N LEU A 106 3.57 5.57 -2.79
CA LEU A 106 3.51 4.10 -2.85
C LEU A 106 4.82 3.47 -2.37
N VAL A 107 5.96 3.92 -2.89
CA VAL A 107 7.29 3.46 -2.48
C VAL A 107 7.49 3.64 -0.98
N ALA A 108 7.22 4.85 -0.48
CA ALA A 108 7.39 5.16 0.93
C ALA A 108 6.45 4.34 1.83
N CYS A 109 5.22 4.07 1.39
CA CYS A 109 4.28 3.23 2.15
C CYS A 109 4.78 1.79 2.23
N GLY A 110 5.25 1.21 1.12
CA GLY A 110 5.81 -0.14 1.10
C GLY A 110 7.00 -0.28 2.05
N GLN A 111 7.92 0.70 2.01
CA GLN A 111 9.08 0.71 2.90
C GLN A 111 8.68 0.82 4.39
N LEU A 112 7.75 1.72 4.72
CA LEU A 112 7.28 1.87 6.11
C LEU A 112 6.63 0.60 6.67
N VAL A 113 5.95 -0.18 5.84
CA VAL A 113 5.37 -1.48 6.26
C VAL A 113 6.48 -2.45 6.67
N VAL A 114 7.53 -2.58 5.86
CA VAL A 114 8.70 -3.43 6.18
C VAL A 114 9.40 -2.95 7.44
N ASP A 115 9.65 -1.64 7.55
CA ASP A 115 10.33 -1.05 8.69
C ASP A 115 9.56 -1.33 9.98
N ARG A 116 8.23 -1.12 9.99
CA ARG A 116 7.38 -1.35 11.17
C ARG A 116 7.30 -2.83 11.54
N MET A 117 7.12 -3.71 10.56
CA MET A 117 7.10 -5.16 10.79
C MET A 117 8.42 -5.67 11.37
N SER A 118 9.55 -5.07 10.97
CA SER A 118 10.89 -5.40 11.47
C SER A 118 11.16 -4.84 12.87
N HIS A 119 10.60 -3.68 13.20
CA HIS A 119 10.76 -3.03 14.50
C HIS A 119 9.96 -3.70 15.63
N ASP A 120 8.84 -4.34 15.31
CA ASP A 120 8.00 -5.08 16.26
C ASP A 120 8.56 -6.49 16.62
N VAL A 121 9.76 -6.86 16.16
CA VAL A 121 10.44 -8.15 16.49
C VAL A 121 11.44 -8.00 17.66
N LYS A 122 11.31 -6.96 18.48
CA LYS A 122 12.13 -6.75 19.70
C LYS A 122 11.29 -6.85 20.96
#